data_AF-A0A843MG74-F1
#
_entry.id   AF-A0A843MG74-F1
#
_cell.length_a   1.000
_cell.length_b   1.000
_cell.length_c   1.000
_cell.angle_alpha   90.00
_cell.angle_beta   90.00
_cell.angle_gamma   90.00
#
_symmetry.space_group_name_H-M   'P 1'
#
loop_
_entity.id
_entity.type
_entity.pdbx_description
1 polymer ?
#
loop_
_entity_poly.entity_id
_entity_poly.type
_entity_poly.pdbx_seq_one_letter_code
_entity_poly.pdbx_strand_id
1 'polypeptide(L)'
;GIKMRSKAGTRVGGRMGRPGKSAPRKMKPPVHVLFPVGKSGGQRRSVGTASKAVTAAEPEGEAIAAQSAGMVHVDTGERRCPKCGQVTFKNSCPNCGTHTDPVFRCPRCHTIGMPGDIVCPACGADLVCQKESIFSMKAEYDLALEKTGMTNARNIPEVKGVQGMISRERCVEPLEKGILRAKHDVYVFRDGTIRYDMINLPLTHFKPREIHVSVEKLRSIGYTADIYGAELTCDQQILELHPQDILVSQDCGEYLLRVSHYLDEMLVHLYGLEPFYNAEKPEDLVGQLIMGLAPHTSAGVLARLIGFTRAKAGYAHPFYHAAKRRNCDGDEDCVMLMLDGLLNFSRAFLPSTRGGTMDAPLVLTTILNPKEVDKEALNVDVMARYPLKVYEGCLTYEEPKNLASSVDYINGRLGKPEQFEGFLFTHDTDDISKGPLDSRYTDKTLKNTEEKIIVELELADKIRAVDTDDLAERILNSHLMPDMIGNLRSFSKQKFRCPKCDTGYRRNTMSGKCPRCGSPLKPTMHKGNVTKYLGISKYIREHYNLSLYALQRIEVMEKNITSTFGEEEKTQMDLSDFF
;
A
#
# COMPACT_ATOMS: atom_id res chain seq x y z
N GLY A 1 -56.77 18.70 -17.10
CA GLY A 1 -55.79 18.85 -15.99
C GLY A 1 -54.39 18.51 -16.48
N ILE A 2 -53.35 18.96 -15.77
CA ILE A 2 -51.94 18.69 -16.12
C ILE A 2 -51.54 17.30 -15.59
N LYS A 3 -50.93 16.47 -16.45
CA LYS A 3 -50.39 15.16 -16.04
C LYS A 3 -49.12 15.36 -15.21
N MET A 4 -49.16 14.95 -13.94
CA MET A 4 -48.03 14.96 -13.03
C MET A 4 -47.42 13.56 -12.93
N ARG A 5 -46.09 13.46 -12.83
CA ARG A 5 -45.36 12.21 -12.56
C ARG A 5 -44.58 12.36 -11.25
N SER A 6 -44.29 11.23 -10.59
CA SER A 6 -43.45 11.24 -9.38
C SER A 6 -42.06 11.76 -9.71
N LYS A 7 -41.58 12.75 -8.94
CA LYS A 7 -40.22 13.30 -9.07
C LYS A 7 -39.16 12.40 -8.43
N ALA A 8 -39.55 11.58 -7.45
CA ALA A 8 -38.66 10.69 -6.70
C ALA A 8 -39.35 9.33 -6.51
N GLY A 9 -39.31 8.49 -7.56
CA GLY A 9 -39.95 7.17 -7.56
C GLY A 9 -39.16 6.10 -6.79
N THR A 10 -37.84 6.10 -6.93
CA THR A 10 -36.96 5.09 -6.33
C THR A 10 -35.97 5.75 -5.37
N ARG A 11 -35.71 5.09 -4.24
CA ARG A 11 -34.68 5.50 -3.27
C ARG A 11 -33.67 4.39 -3.14
N VAL A 12 -32.40 4.73 -3.14
CA VAL A 12 -31.28 3.79 -2.97
C VAL A 12 -30.61 4.11 -1.64
N GLY A 13 -30.43 3.09 -0.81
CA GLY A 13 -29.68 3.23 0.43
C GLY A 13 -28.17 3.23 0.16
N GLY A 14 -27.40 3.83 1.05
CA GLY A 14 -25.94 3.82 0.97
C GLY A 14 -25.34 3.81 2.36
N ARG A 15 -24.20 3.13 2.50
CA ARG A 15 -23.37 3.18 3.72
C ARG A 15 -21.96 3.56 3.29
N MET A 16 -21.32 4.43 4.06
CA MET A 16 -19.90 4.74 3.84
C MET A 16 -19.08 3.44 3.96
N GLY A 17 -18.29 3.14 2.93
CA GLY A 17 -17.46 1.94 2.86
C GLY A 17 -16.04 2.21 3.31
N ARG A 18 -15.09 2.18 2.37
CA ARG A 18 -13.68 2.50 2.62
C ARG A 18 -13.44 3.99 2.31
N PRO A 19 -12.74 4.74 3.17
CA PRO A 19 -12.39 6.12 2.86
C PRO A 19 -11.33 6.20 1.77
N GLY A 20 -11.26 7.34 1.08
CA GLY A 20 -10.21 7.70 0.14
C GLY A 20 -8.80 7.47 0.68
N LYS A 21 -7.91 6.91 -0.14
CA LYS A 21 -6.49 6.72 0.21
C LYS A 21 -5.62 7.03 -0.99
N SER A 22 -4.60 7.84 -0.75
CA SER A 22 -3.52 8.16 -1.67
C SER A 22 -2.24 8.21 -0.85
N ALA A 23 -1.39 7.19 -0.95
CA ALA A 23 -0.17 7.12 -0.14
C ALA A 23 0.91 6.21 -0.75
N PRO A 24 2.21 6.53 -0.53
CA PRO A 24 3.29 5.64 -0.93
C PRO A 24 3.20 4.30 -0.19
N ARG A 25 3.44 3.20 -0.90
CA ARG A 25 3.38 1.85 -0.32
C ARG A 25 4.62 1.56 0.51
N LYS A 26 4.51 1.81 1.82
CA LYS A 26 5.59 1.53 2.79
C LYS A 26 5.44 0.14 3.38
N MET A 27 6.54 -0.61 3.42
CA MET A 27 6.63 -1.81 4.27
C MET A 27 6.48 -1.41 5.74
N LYS A 28 6.11 -2.38 6.59
CA LYS A 28 6.08 -2.19 8.05
C LYS A 28 7.17 -3.06 8.68
N PRO A 29 8.25 -2.47 9.24
CA PRO A 29 8.65 -1.05 9.18
C PRO A 29 9.08 -0.59 7.77
N PRO A 30 9.15 0.73 7.50
CA PRO A 30 9.58 1.28 6.21
C PRO A 30 11.03 0.90 5.88
N VAL A 31 11.30 0.61 4.61
CA VAL A 31 12.58 0.10 4.11
C VAL A 31 13.04 0.94 2.91
N HIS A 32 14.33 1.26 2.85
CA HIS A 32 14.98 1.93 1.71
C HIS A 32 15.79 0.94 0.86
N VAL A 33 16.30 -0.15 1.45
CA VAL A 33 17.11 -1.14 0.74
C VAL A 33 16.84 -2.56 1.21
N LEU A 34 16.82 -3.50 0.26
CA LEU A 34 16.75 -4.95 0.54
C LEU A 34 18.15 -5.49 0.93
N PHE A 35 18.68 -4.96 2.03
CA PHE A 35 19.97 -5.36 2.61
C PHE A 35 19.80 -5.83 4.06
N PRO A 36 20.28 -7.03 4.43
CA PRO A 36 20.09 -7.56 5.77
C PRO A 36 21.00 -6.86 6.79
N VAL A 37 20.41 -6.25 7.82
CA VAL A 37 21.12 -5.60 8.95
C VAL A 37 21.01 -6.39 10.27
N GLY A 38 20.29 -7.50 10.25
CA GLY A 38 20.11 -8.36 11.42
C GLY A 38 19.51 -7.62 12.62
N LYS A 39 20.02 -7.94 13.82
CA LYS A 39 19.68 -7.22 15.07
C LYS A 39 20.54 -5.98 15.29
N SER A 40 21.65 -5.83 14.56
CA SER A 40 22.62 -4.74 14.73
C SER A 40 22.05 -3.37 14.33
N GLY A 41 21.05 -3.32 13.46
CA GLY A 41 20.35 -2.08 13.08
C GLY A 41 19.34 -1.55 14.11
N GLY A 42 19.18 -2.20 15.27
CA GLY A 42 18.21 -1.83 16.30
C GLY A 42 16.74 -1.98 15.84
N GLN A 43 15.80 -1.39 16.58
CA GLN A 43 14.37 -1.49 16.27
C GLN A 43 13.99 -0.86 14.92
N ARG A 44 14.71 0.19 14.51
CA ARG A 44 14.50 0.91 13.25
C ARG A 44 15.19 0.26 12.05
N ARG A 45 16.00 -0.79 12.26
CA ARG A 45 16.78 -1.48 11.22
C ARG A 45 17.66 -0.52 10.41
N SER A 46 18.27 0.44 11.12
CA SER A 46 19.11 1.48 10.52
C SER A 46 20.48 0.93 10.15
N VAL A 47 20.89 1.14 8.90
CA VAL A 47 22.22 0.79 8.39
C VAL A 47 23.30 1.62 9.10
N GLY A 48 23.03 2.91 9.35
CA GLY A 48 23.95 3.79 10.07
C GLY A 48 24.14 3.43 11.55
N THR A 49 23.12 2.86 12.19
CA THR A 49 23.28 2.29 13.54
C THR A 49 24.09 1.00 13.47
N ALA A 50 23.83 0.15 12.47
CA ALA A 50 24.56 -1.10 12.28
C ALA A 50 26.05 -0.89 11.98
N SER A 51 26.42 0.18 11.24
CA SER A 51 27.82 0.52 10.96
C SER A 51 28.60 1.00 12.18
N LYS A 52 27.90 1.52 13.20
CA LYS A 52 28.50 1.96 14.47
C LYS A 52 28.39 0.92 15.58
N ALA A 53 27.65 -0.16 15.36
CA ALA A 53 27.42 -1.18 16.37
C ALA A 53 28.70 -1.99 16.64
N VAL A 54 29.18 -1.98 17.88
CA VAL A 54 30.23 -2.89 18.33
C VAL A 54 29.53 -4.19 18.76
N THR A 55 29.93 -5.32 18.18
CA THR A 55 29.41 -6.63 18.59
C THR A 55 29.72 -6.88 20.06
N ALA A 56 28.71 -7.29 20.83
CA ALA A 56 28.82 -7.60 22.26
C ALA A 56 29.54 -8.94 22.53
N ALA A 57 30.68 -9.15 21.88
CA ALA A 57 31.68 -10.13 22.26
C ALA A 57 32.89 -9.32 22.75
N GLU A 58 32.99 -9.15 24.07
CA GLU A 58 34.14 -8.51 24.74
C GLU A 58 35.46 -9.18 24.29
N PRO A 59 36.54 -8.41 24.19
CA PRO A 59 37.40 -8.21 25.36
C PRO A 59 37.72 -6.74 25.66
N GLU A 60 38.04 -6.51 26.94
CA GLU A 60 38.56 -5.28 27.54
C GLU A 60 39.75 -4.71 26.75
N GLY A 61 39.63 -3.46 26.30
CA GLY A 61 40.74 -2.71 25.68
C GLY A 61 40.28 -1.67 24.65
N GLU A 62 40.45 -0.37 24.97
CA GLU A 62 40.04 0.77 24.12
C GLU A 62 40.67 0.78 22.71
N ALA A 63 41.81 0.11 22.51
CA ALA A 63 42.54 0.11 21.24
C ALA A 63 42.03 -0.93 20.21
N ILE A 64 41.31 -1.98 20.63
CA ILE A 64 40.82 -3.06 19.74
C ILE A 64 39.35 -2.84 19.34
N ALA A 65 38.59 -2.07 20.11
CA ALA A 65 37.18 -1.74 19.86
C ALA A 65 36.96 -0.99 18.53
N ALA A 66 37.97 -0.29 18.00
CA ALA A 66 37.88 0.42 16.72
C ALA A 66 37.87 -0.54 15.50
N GLN A 67 38.46 -1.73 15.60
CA GLN A 67 38.54 -2.71 14.51
C GLN A 67 37.33 -3.67 14.47
N SER A 68 36.63 -3.87 15.59
CA SER A 68 35.42 -4.70 15.69
C SER A 68 34.11 -3.91 15.53
N ALA A 69 34.18 -2.58 15.44
CA ALA A 69 33.04 -1.73 15.18
C ALA A 69 32.43 -1.97 13.79
N GLY A 70 31.14 -2.25 13.75
CA GLY A 70 30.36 -2.45 12.53
C GLY A 70 30.39 -3.85 11.95
N MET A 71 30.97 -4.84 12.65
CA MET A 71 30.87 -6.25 12.22
C MET A 71 29.43 -6.74 12.39
N VAL A 72 28.84 -7.25 11.32
CA VAL A 72 27.47 -7.77 11.35
C VAL A 72 27.46 -9.22 10.90
N HIS A 73 26.79 -10.05 11.71
CA HIS A 73 26.54 -11.45 11.43
C HIS A 73 25.14 -11.59 10.84
N VAL A 74 25.06 -11.87 9.54
CA VAL A 74 23.79 -12.02 8.82
C VAL A 74 23.82 -13.21 7.86
N ASP A 75 22.65 -13.79 7.68
CA ASP A 75 22.42 -14.79 6.66
C ASP A 75 22.18 -14.12 5.30
N THR A 76 23.03 -14.43 4.32
CA THR A 76 22.91 -13.97 2.94
C THR A 76 22.85 -15.17 1.98
N GLY A 77 22.63 -14.94 0.69
CA GLY A 77 22.82 -15.95 -0.34
C GLY A 77 24.31 -16.29 -0.55
N GLU A 78 24.63 -17.56 -0.78
CA GLU A 78 25.94 -17.96 -1.31
C GLU A 78 25.95 -17.68 -2.82
N ARG A 79 26.88 -16.86 -3.32
CA ARG A 79 27.04 -16.60 -4.75
C ARG A 79 28.48 -16.87 -5.17
N ARG A 80 28.68 -17.35 -6.40
CA ARG A 80 30.00 -17.65 -6.96
C ARG A 80 30.20 -16.94 -8.28
N CYS A 81 31.36 -16.32 -8.46
CA CYS A 81 31.72 -15.74 -9.76
C CYS A 81 32.09 -16.85 -10.75
N PRO A 82 31.47 -16.91 -11.95
CA PRO A 82 31.79 -17.92 -12.95
C PRO A 82 33.20 -17.71 -13.56
N LYS A 83 33.71 -16.47 -13.57
CA LYS A 83 35.01 -16.13 -14.18
C LYS A 83 36.21 -16.42 -13.28
N CYS A 84 36.18 -15.98 -12.02
CA CYS A 84 37.31 -16.12 -11.09
C CYS A 84 37.07 -17.10 -9.94
N GLY A 85 35.87 -17.70 -9.84
CA GLY A 85 35.54 -18.67 -8.80
C GLY A 85 35.31 -18.10 -7.41
N GLN A 86 35.50 -16.80 -7.19
CA GLN A 86 35.34 -16.12 -5.90
C GLN A 86 33.92 -16.30 -5.35
N VAL A 87 33.82 -16.72 -4.09
CA VAL A 87 32.54 -16.84 -3.37
C VAL A 87 32.25 -15.55 -2.61
N THR A 88 31.07 -14.97 -2.82
CA THR A 88 30.63 -13.71 -2.23
C THR A 88 29.11 -13.74 -1.97
N PHE A 89 28.58 -12.72 -1.31
CA PHE A 89 27.13 -12.48 -1.21
C PHE A 89 26.66 -11.38 -2.19
N LYS A 90 27.60 -10.64 -2.81
CA LYS A 90 27.31 -9.54 -3.74
C LYS A 90 26.95 -10.07 -5.13
N ASN A 91 26.06 -9.36 -5.82
CA ASN A 91 25.64 -9.67 -7.19
C ASN A 91 26.71 -9.40 -8.25
N SER A 92 27.68 -8.52 -7.94
CA SER A 92 28.85 -8.29 -8.78
C SER A 92 30.10 -8.75 -8.04
N CYS A 93 31.00 -9.43 -8.77
CA CYS A 93 32.25 -9.91 -8.21
C CYS A 93 33.17 -8.72 -7.87
N PRO A 94 33.65 -8.60 -6.62
CA PRO A 94 34.52 -7.48 -6.22
C PRO A 94 35.88 -7.48 -6.93
N ASN A 95 36.34 -8.63 -7.46
CA ASN A 95 37.65 -8.74 -8.11
C ASN A 95 37.59 -8.46 -9.63
N CYS A 96 36.54 -8.91 -10.31
CA CYS A 96 36.46 -8.85 -11.78
C CYS A 96 35.18 -8.22 -12.35
N GLY A 97 34.26 -7.75 -11.50
CA GLY A 97 33.03 -7.07 -11.89
C GLY A 97 31.93 -7.96 -12.49
N THR A 98 32.23 -9.21 -12.87
CA THR A 98 31.26 -10.14 -13.48
C THR A 98 30.11 -10.47 -12.53
N HIS A 99 28.90 -10.65 -13.09
CA HIS A 99 27.73 -11.11 -12.33
C HIS A 99 28.02 -12.45 -11.66
N THR A 100 27.59 -12.62 -10.41
CA THR A 100 27.78 -13.84 -9.64
C THR A 100 26.53 -14.70 -9.69
N ASP A 101 26.67 -16.02 -9.69
CA ASP A 101 25.54 -16.96 -9.76
C ASP A 101 25.21 -17.52 -8.36
N PRO A 102 23.93 -17.73 -8.03
CA PRO A 102 23.54 -18.31 -6.74
C PRO A 102 23.98 -19.77 -6.63
N VAL A 103 24.48 -20.16 -5.46
CA VAL A 103 24.90 -21.53 -5.16
C VAL A 103 23.89 -22.15 -4.20
N PHE A 104 23.29 -23.26 -4.62
CA PHE A 104 22.34 -24.03 -3.82
C PHE A 104 23.04 -25.23 -3.20
N ARG A 105 23.08 -25.26 -1.86
CA ARG A 105 23.77 -26.30 -1.10
C ARG A 105 22.79 -27.09 -0.24
N CYS A 106 22.99 -28.41 -0.15
CA CYS A 106 22.22 -29.24 0.75
C CYS A 106 22.62 -28.96 2.21
N PRO A 107 21.68 -28.67 3.12
CA PRO A 107 22.00 -28.44 4.53
C PRO A 107 22.42 -29.70 5.29
N ARG A 108 22.16 -30.91 4.74
CA ARG A 108 22.50 -32.20 5.38
C ARG A 108 23.84 -32.77 4.92
N CYS A 109 24.04 -32.87 3.61
CA CYS A 109 25.24 -33.52 3.03
C CYS A 109 26.21 -32.54 2.38
N HIS A 110 25.91 -31.24 2.38
CA HIS A 110 26.73 -30.16 1.83
C HIS A 110 27.07 -30.25 0.32
N THR A 111 26.47 -31.21 -0.40
CA THR A 111 26.54 -31.32 -1.86
C THR A 111 25.89 -30.11 -2.52
N ILE A 112 26.53 -29.61 -3.58
CA ILE A 112 26.03 -28.51 -4.40
C ILE A 112 25.06 -29.09 -5.44
N GLY A 113 23.85 -28.52 -5.52
CA GLY A 113 22.87 -28.90 -6.53
C GLY A 113 23.18 -28.30 -7.89
N MET A 114 22.65 -28.89 -8.97
CA MET A 114 22.73 -28.30 -10.29
C MET A 114 21.76 -27.11 -10.41
N PRO A 115 22.00 -26.17 -11.35
CA PRO A 115 21.08 -25.07 -11.60
C PRO A 115 19.66 -25.59 -11.89
N GLY A 116 18.68 -25.14 -11.11
CA GLY A 116 17.28 -25.54 -11.24
C GLY A 116 16.82 -26.62 -10.25
N ASP A 117 17.75 -27.33 -9.60
CA ASP A 117 17.39 -28.34 -8.60
C ASP A 117 16.71 -27.69 -7.38
N ILE A 118 15.63 -28.34 -6.92
CA ILE A 118 14.93 -27.96 -5.69
C ILE A 118 15.36 -28.89 -4.55
N VAL A 119 15.58 -30.17 -4.87
CA VAL A 119 15.84 -31.24 -3.91
C VAL A 119 17.22 -31.84 -4.18
N CYS A 120 17.95 -32.17 -3.11
CA CYS A 120 19.25 -32.80 -3.22
C CYS A 120 19.13 -34.24 -3.74
N PRO A 121 19.87 -34.61 -4.81
CA PRO A 121 19.79 -35.95 -5.39
C PRO A 121 20.34 -37.04 -4.45
N ALA A 122 21.24 -36.69 -3.53
CA ALA A 122 21.90 -37.65 -2.64
C ALA A 122 21.08 -38.00 -1.38
N CYS A 123 20.30 -37.06 -0.84
CA CYS A 123 19.64 -37.25 0.46
C CYS A 123 18.18 -36.77 0.54
N GLY A 124 17.60 -36.30 -0.57
CA GLY A 124 16.20 -35.89 -0.64
C GLY A 124 15.81 -34.65 0.17
N ALA A 125 16.78 -33.89 0.69
CA ALA A 125 16.51 -32.65 1.42
C ALA A 125 16.47 -31.44 0.48
N ASP A 126 15.66 -30.43 0.79
CA ASP A 126 15.58 -29.20 0.02
C ASP A 126 16.94 -28.47 -0.01
N LEU A 127 17.33 -28.03 -1.20
CA LEU A 127 18.54 -27.23 -1.40
C LEU A 127 18.30 -25.78 -0.97
N VAL A 128 19.25 -25.20 -0.26
CA VAL A 128 19.14 -23.84 0.28
C VAL A 128 20.30 -22.99 -0.22
N CYS A 129 20.00 -21.76 -0.65
CA CYS A 129 21.02 -20.73 -0.88
C CYS A 129 21.19 -19.94 0.41
N GLN A 130 22.16 -20.34 1.24
CA GLN A 130 22.45 -19.70 2.52
C GLN A 130 23.95 -19.74 2.81
N LYS A 131 24.47 -18.58 3.21
CA LYS A 131 25.82 -18.39 3.72
C LYS A 131 25.75 -17.48 4.94
N GLU A 132 26.35 -17.90 6.04
CA GLU A 132 26.65 -17.00 7.15
C GLU A 132 27.75 -16.04 6.70
N SER A 133 27.41 -14.76 6.58
CA SER A 133 28.32 -13.72 6.16
C SER A 133 28.67 -12.82 7.34
N ILE A 134 29.97 -12.64 7.56
CA ILE A 134 30.54 -11.71 8.54
C ILE A 134 31.28 -10.65 7.74
N PHE A 135 30.86 -9.41 7.84
CA PHE A 135 31.52 -8.29 7.17
C PHE A 135 31.32 -6.99 7.96
N SER A 136 32.17 -5.99 7.66
CA SER A 136 32.04 -4.66 8.22
C SER A 136 30.97 -3.88 7.45
N MET A 137 29.83 -3.61 8.10
CA MET A 137 28.81 -2.70 7.58
C MET A 137 29.35 -1.30 7.35
N LYS A 138 30.32 -0.86 8.17
CA LYS A 138 30.95 0.45 8.02
C LYS A 138 31.69 0.55 6.69
N ALA A 139 32.55 -0.42 6.39
CA ALA A 139 33.29 -0.42 5.13
C ALA A 139 32.34 -0.48 3.91
N GLU A 140 31.30 -1.32 3.94
CA GLU A 140 30.31 -1.40 2.86
C GLU A 140 29.51 -0.10 2.70
N TYR A 141 29.17 0.56 3.82
CA TYR A 141 28.42 1.81 3.80
C TYR A 141 29.27 2.99 3.32
N ASP A 142 30.52 3.09 3.76
CA ASP A 142 31.47 4.14 3.36
C ASP A 142 31.77 4.04 1.86
N LEU A 143 32.01 2.82 1.34
CA LEU A 143 32.17 2.58 -0.10
C LEU A 143 30.94 2.98 -0.92
N ALA A 144 29.75 2.73 -0.39
CA ALA A 144 28.51 3.11 -1.06
C ALA A 144 28.28 4.64 -1.03
N LEU A 145 28.69 5.33 0.03
CA LEU A 145 28.67 6.79 0.13
C LEU A 145 29.64 7.44 -0.87
N GLU A 146 30.83 6.85 -1.05
CA GLU A 146 31.81 7.33 -2.04
C GLU A 146 31.26 7.25 -3.46
N LYS A 147 30.69 6.11 -3.85
CA LYS A 147 30.12 5.92 -5.20
C LYS A 147 28.93 6.82 -5.50
N THR A 148 28.12 7.11 -4.48
CA THR A 148 26.96 7.99 -4.62
C THR A 148 27.32 9.48 -4.48
N GLY A 149 28.61 9.81 -4.29
CA GLY A 149 29.08 11.19 -4.12
C GLY A 149 28.61 11.86 -2.82
N MET A 150 28.14 11.09 -1.83
CA MET A 150 27.56 11.60 -0.58
C MET A 150 28.55 11.70 0.59
N THR A 151 29.85 11.52 0.35
CA THR A 151 30.91 11.57 1.38
C THR A 151 30.96 12.86 2.18
N ASN A 152 30.62 14.01 1.57
CA ASN A 152 30.66 15.34 2.20
C ASN A 152 29.26 15.92 2.51
N ALA A 153 28.21 15.10 2.45
CA ALA A 153 26.85 15.58 2.72
C ALA A 153 26.71 16.00 4.19
N ARG A 154 26.37 17.27 4.45
CA ARG A 154 26.15 17.80 5.82
C ARG A 154 25.11 17.00 6.61
N ASN A 155 24.18 16.33 5.92
CA ASN A 155 23.17 15.45 6.50
C ASN A 155 23.03 14.18 5.63
N ILE A 156 23.60 13.07 6.10
CA ILE A 156 23.34 11.75 5.48
C ILE A 156 22.01 11.22 6.02
N PRO A 157 21.02 10.92 5.17
CA PRO A 157 19.71 10.45 5.62
C PRO A 157 19.79 9.06 6.27
N GLU A 158 18.83 8.75 7.16
CA GLU A 158 18.77 7.45 7.81
C GLU A 158 18.36 6.35 6.80
N VAL A 159 19.32 5.52 6.40
CA VAL A 159 19.08 4.37 5.52
C VAL A 159 18.54 3.18 6.33
N LYS A 160 17.40 2.62 5.92
CA LYS A 160 16.72 1.51 6.61
C LYS A 160 16.80 0.24 5.77
N GLY A 161 17.37 -0.81 6.34
CA GLY A 161 17.48 -2.13 5.71
C GLY A 161 16.38 -3.10 6.15
N VAL A 162 16.59 -4.38 5.85
CA VAL A 162 15.72 -5.48 6.29
C VAL A 162 16.36 -6.27 7.42
N GLN A 163 15.55 -6.94 8.25
CA GLN A 163 16.09 -7.78 9.32
C GLN A 163 16.79 -9.04 8.77
N GLY A 164 16.31 -9.56 7.65
CA GLY A 164 16.85 -10.72 6.95
C GLY A 164 16.17 -10.87 5.60
N MET A 165 16.81 -11.60 4.69
CA MET A 165 16.28 -11.84 3.35
C MET A 165 15.24 -12.97 3.39
N ILE A 166 14.11 -12.76 2.72
CA ILE A 166 12.99 -13.73 2.66
C ILE A 166 12.92 -14.47 1.31
N SER A 167 13.76 -14.08 0.35
CA SER A 167 13.78 -14.69 -0.98
C SER A 167 14.55 -16.00 -1.01
N ARG A 168 14.25 -16.85 -2.01
CA ARG A 168 14.87 -18.18 -2.16
C ARG A 168 16.40 -18.09 -2.28
N GLU A 169 16.88 -17.13 -3.08
CA GLU A 169 18.31 -16.89 -3.29
C GLU A 169 18.95 -16.04 -2.20
N ARG A 170 18.14 -15.41 -1.32
CA ARG A 170 18.59 -14.41 -0.35
C ARG A 170 19.49 -13.34 -0.98
N CYS A 171 19.14 -12.95 -2.20
CA CYS A 171 19.84 -11.96 -3.03
C CYS A 171 19.82 -10.60 -2.35
N VAL A 172 20.98 -9.97 -2.21
CA VAL A 172 21.13 -8.68 -1.51
C VAL A 172 21.14 -7.55 -2.54
N GLU A 173 20.35 -6.51 -2.28
CA GLU A 173 20.34 -5.29 -3.10
C GLU A 173 21.56 -4.40 -2.81
N PRO A 174 22.18 -3.76 -3.83
CA PRO A 174 23.27 -2.80 -3.62
C PRO A 174 22.88 -1.66 -2.66
N LEU A 175 23.75 -1.34 -1.71
CA LEU A 175 23.53 -0.29 -0.71
C LEU A 175 23.41 1.11 -1.34
N GLU A 176 24.09 1.32 -2.46
CA GLU A 176 24.06 2.56 -3.24
C GLU A 176 22.62 2.95 -3.60
N LYS A 177 21.79 1.99 -4.03
CA LYS A 177 20.36 2.22 -4.29
C LYS A 177 19.63 2.68 -3.03
N GLY A 178 19.93 2.07 -1.88
CA GLY A 178 19.37 2.43 -0.59
C GLY A 178 19.65 3.86 -0.13
N ILE A 179 20.88 4.32 -0.36
CA ILE A 179 21.33 5.67 -0.02
C ILE A 179 20.58 6.69 -0.88
N LEU A 180 20.53 6.47 -2.21
CA LEU A 180 19.79 7.35 -3.12
C LEU A 180 18.29 7.36 -2.79
N ARG A 181 17.68 6.20 -2.50
CA ARG A 181 16.28 6.15 -2.07
C ARG A 181 16.03 6.96 -0.80
N ALA A 182 16.92 6.86 0.19
CA ALA A 182 16.80 7.63 1.42
C ALA A 182 17.01 9.14 1.20
N LYS A 183 17.89 9.54 0.26
CA LYS A 183 18.12 10.93 -0.15
C LYS A 183 16.84 11.57 -0.69
N HIS A 184 16.06 10.84 -1.49
CA HIS A 184 14.80 11.33 -2.07
C HIS A 184 13.55 10.96 -1.25
N ASP A 185 13.69 10.39 -0.04
CA ASP A 185 12.57 9.90 0.79
C ASP A 185 11.58 8.98 0.03
N VAL A 186 12.14 8.06 -0.77
CA VAL A 186 11.37 7.02 -1.49
C VAL A 186 11.62 5.65 -0.86
N TYR A 187 10.61 4.78 -0.92
CA TYR A 187 10.59 3.51 -0.20
C TYR A 187 10.46 2.33 -1.15
N VAL A 188 11.22 1.28 -0.88
CA VAL A 188 11.23 0.06 -1.70
C VAL A 188 10.20 -0.95 -1.21
N PHE A 189 9.58 -1.66 -2.14
CA PHE A 189 8.73 -2.80 -1.86
C PHE A 189 9.51 -4.12 -1.98
N ARG A 190 8.87 -5.26 -1.67
CA ARG A 190 9.53 -6.57 -1.52
C ARG A 190 10.22 -7.08 -2.79
N ASP A 191 9.82 -6.57 -3.95
CA ASP A 191 10.33 -6.97 -5.26
C ASP A 191 11.36 -5.99 -5.83
N GLY A 192 11.75 -4.96 -5.07
CA GLY A 192 12.69 -3.93 -5.48
C GLY A 192 12.06 -2.67 -6.10
N THR A 193 10.77 -2.72 -6.45
CA THR A 193 10.05 -1.58 -7.06
C THR A 193 9.60 -0.55 -6.03
N ILE A 194 9.36 0.67 -6.48
CA ILE A 194 8.78 1.77 -5.71
C ILE A 194 7.34 1.96 -6.16
N ARG A 195 6.39 1.95 -5.21
CA ARG A 195 4.97 1.94 -5.51
C ARG A 195 4.19 3.01 -4.78
N TYR A 196 3.14 3.48 -5.43
CA TYR A 196 2.19 4.42 -4.87
C TYR A 196 0.78 3.86 -4.96
N ASP A 197 0.07 3.79 -3.82
CA ASP A 197 -1.29 3.26 -3.73
C ASP A 197 -2.32 4.38 -3.81
N MET A 198 -3.32 4.21 -4.67
CA MET A 198 -4.47 5.11 -4.79
C MET A 198 -5.76 4.33 -5.05
N ILE A 199 -6.90 4.88 -4.64
CA ILE A 199 -8.20 4.29 -5.02
C ILE A 199 -8.44 4.46 -6.51
N ASN A 200 -8.93 3.43 -7.18
CA ASN A 200 -9.31 3.51 -8.58
C ASN A 200 -10.72 4.10 -8.76
N LEU A 201 -10.85 5.02 -9.71
CA LEU A 201 -12.14 5.54 -10.16
C LEU A 201 -12.19 5.53 -11.68
N PRO A 202 -13.32 5.14 -12.30
CA PRO A 202 -13.44 5.12 -13.75
C PRO A 202 -13.69 6.55 -14.26
N LEU A 203 -13.07 6.89 -15.37
CA LEU A 203 -13.29 8.13 -16.10
C LEU A 203 -13.18 7.87 -17.60
N THR A 204 -14.07 8.44 -18.39
CA THR A 204 -14.01 8.36 -19.86
C THR A 204 -13.72 9.70 -20.50
N HIS A 205 -13.93 10.80 -19.78
CA HIS A 205 -13.81 12.16 -20.32
C HIS A 205 -13.22 13.10 -19.28
N PHE A 206 -12.50 14.12 -19.74
CA PHE A 206 -11.92 15.14 -18.85
C PHE A 206 -11.83 16.48 -19.58
N LYS A 207 -11.74 17.57 -18.81
CA LYS A 207 -11.40 18.91 -19.30
C LYS A 207 -9.92 19.19 -18.97
N PRO A 208 -9.11 19.78 -19.87
CA PRO A 208 -7.71 20.10 -19.57
C PRO A 208 -7.52 20.88 -18.25
N ARG A 209 -8.45 21.79 -17.93
CA ARG A 209 -8.44 22.55 -16.68
C ARG A 209 -8.51 21.67 -15.42
N GLU A 210 -9.24 20.56 -15.46
CA GLU A 210 -9.46 19.67 -14.32
C GLU A 210 -8.19 18.89 -13.93
N ILE A 211 -7.31 18.68 -14.91
CA ILE A 211 -6.14 17.82 -14.78
C ILE A 211 -4.82 18.59 -14.62
N HIS A 212 -4.91 19.93 -14.58
CA HIS A 212 -3.80 20.85 -14.42
C HIS A 212 -2.70 20.72 -15.49
N VAL A 213 -3.08 20.47 -16.75
CA VAL A 213 -2.14 20.35 -17.88
C VAL A 213 -2.52 21.34 -18.97
N SER A 214 -1.50 21.94 -19.61
CA SER A 214 -1.72 22.88 -20.71
C SER A 214 -2.24 22.18 -21.96
N VAL A 215 -3.04 22.92 -22.74
CA VAL A 215 -3.55 22.44 -24.04
C VAL A 215 -2.40 22.05 -24.98
N GLU A 216 -1.32 22.83 -25.01
CA GLU A 216 -0.13 22.55 -25.84
C GLU A 216 0.51 21.20 -25.48
N LYS A 217 0.61 20.90 -24.18
CA LYS A 217 1.16 19.62 -23.70
C LYS A 217 0.25 18.45 -24.08
N LEU A 218 -1.07 18.60 -23.95
CA LEU A 218 -2.03 17.58 -24.39
C LEU A 218 -1.97 17.33 -25.91
N ARG A 219 -1.82 18.38 -26.72
CA ARG A 219 -1.59 18.26 -28.16
C ARG A 219 -0.31 17.48 -28.46
N SER A 220 0.76 17.72 -27.72
CA SER A 220 2.04 17.02 -27.92
C SER A 220 1.97 15.50 -27.68
N ILE A 221 1.01 15.04 -26.87
CA ILE A 221 0.83 13.61 -26.55
C ILE A 221 -0.33 12.96 -27.35
N GLY A 222 -0.96 13.69 -28.27
CA GLY A 222 -1.91 13.13 -29.24
C GLY A 222 -3.36 13.61 -29.11
N TYR A 223 -3.70 14.44 -28.11
CA TYR A 223 -5.05 15.00 -27.99
C TYR A 223 -5.22 16.20 -28.92
N THR A 224 -5.92 16.00 -30.02
CA THR A 224 -6.04 17.01 -31.09
C THR A 224 -7.44 17.60 -31.24
N ALA A 225 -8.48 16.83 -30.91
CA ALA A 225 -9.87 17.25 -31.03
C ALA A 225 -10.66 16.89 -29.76
N ASP A 226 -11.75 17.63 -29.54
CA ASP A 226 -12.72 17.36 -28.48
C ASP A 226 -13.73 16.26 -28.86
N ILE A 227 -14.63 15.93 -27.94
CA ILE A 227 -15.67 14.89 -28.13
C ILE A 227 -16.61 15.14 -29.32
N TYR A 228 -16.68 16.38 -29.83
CA TYR A 228 -17.52 16.74 -30.97
C TYR A 228 -16.71 16.88 -32.26
N GLY A 229 -15.40 16.61 -32.22
CA GLY A 229 -14.48 16.69 -33.35
C GLY A 229 -13.95 18.10 -33.63
N ALA A 230 -14.18 19.08 -32.75
CA ALA A 230 -13.61 20.41 -32.90
C ALA A 230 -12.15 20.43 -32.41
N GLU A 231 -11.28 21.21 -33.06
CA GLU A 231 -9.86 21.31 -32.69
C GLU A 231 -9.70 21.79 -31.23
N LEU A 232 -8.77 21.16 -30.50
CA LEU A 232 -8.44 21.53 -29.13
C LEU A 232 -7.72 22.89 -29.09
N THR A 233 -8.45 23.89 -28.60
CA THR A 233 -8.02 25.29 -28.52
C THR A 233 -8.14 25.88 -27.12
N CYS A 234 -9.07 25.39 -26.29
CA CYS A 234 -9.30 25.92 -24.94
C CYS A 234 -9.33 24.81 -23.87
N ASP A 235 -9.15 25.22 -22.61
CA ASP A 235 -9.05 24.31 -21.46
C ASP A 235 -10.41 23.83 -20.90
N GLN A 236 -11.52 24.34 -21.47
CA GLN A 236 -12.90 23.95 -21.13
C GLN A 236 -13.48 22.89 -22.05
N GLN A 237 -12.81 22.61 -23.18
CA GLN A 237 -13.24 21.54 -24.08
C GLN A 237 -13.15 20.18 -23.39
N ILE A 238 -14.13 19.34 -23.66
CA ILE A 238 -14.21 18.00 -23.11
C ILE A 238 -13.50 17.06 -24.08
N LEU A 239 -12.51 16.34 -23.57
CA LEU A 239 -11.71 15.38 -24.32
C LEU A 239 -12.11 13.96 -23.90
N GLU A 240 -12.13 13.05 -24.87
CA GLU A 240 -12.29 11.61 -24.62
C GLU A 240 -10.96 11.00 -24.18
N LEU A 241 -10.95 10.34 -23.02
CA LEU A 241 -9.77 9.72 -22.43
C LEU A 241 -9.38 8.45 -23.20
N HIS A 242 -8.16 8.42 -23.74
CA HIS A 242 -7.65 7.21 -24.38
C HIS A 242 -7.55 6.04 -23.40
N PRO A 243 -7.75 4.78 -23.85
CA PRO A 243 -7.87 3.61 -22.98
C PRO A 243 -6.72 3.34 -21.99
N GLN A 244 -5.49 3.74 -22.32
CA GLN A 244 -4.29 3.53 -21.49
C GLN A 244 -3.73 4.82 -20.91
N ASP A 245 -4.47 5.93 -21.01
CA ASP A 245 -4.11 7.19 -20.39
C ASP A 245 -4.76 7.29 -19.01
N ILE A 246 -4.00 7.76 -18.02
CA ILE A 246 -4.47 7.85 -16.63
C ILE A 246 -4.12 9.18 -15.98
N LEU A 247 -4.95 9.54 -15.01
CA LEU A 247 -4.76 10.68 -14.11
C LEU A 247 -4.46 10.16 -12.72
N VAL A 248 -3.44 10.73 -12.09
CA VAL A 248 -3.06 10.36 -10.72
C VAL A 248 -3.32 11.52 -9.77
N SER A 249 -3.38 11.26 -8.47
CA SER A 249 -3.49 12.34 -7.48
C SER A 249 -2.25 13.24 -7.50
N GLN A 250 -2.40 14.51 -7.08
CA GLN A 250 -1.27 15.43 -6.91
C GLN A 250 -0.21 14.85 -5.96
N ASP A 251 -0.64 14.25 -4.84
CA ASP A 251 0.25 13.56 -3.89
C ASP A 251 1.07 12.43 -4.56
N CYS A 252 0.50 11.77 -5.58
CA CYS A 252 1.21 10.77 -6.37
C CYS A 252 2.21 11.43 -7.31
N GLY A 253 1.82 12.48 -8.02
CA GLY A 253 2.71 13.24 -8.90
C GLY A 253 3.97 13.74 -8.19
N GLU A 254 3.82 14.31 -6.99
CA GLU A 254 4.95 14.74 -6.16
C GLU A 254 5.84 13.56 -5.72
N TYR A 255 5.25 12.40 -5.44
CA TYR A 255 6.02 11.21 -5.11
C TYR A 255 6.76 10.65 -6.33
N LEU A 256 6.11 10.57 -7.50
CA LEU A 256 6.72 10.11 -8.75
C LEU A 256 7.84 11.05 -9.21
N LEU A 257 7.74 12.36 -8.97
CA LEU A 257 8.83 13.31 -9.21
C LEU A 257 10.07 12.93 -8.39
N ARG A 258 9.91 12.63 -7.09
CA ARG A 258 11.02 12.14 -6.25
C ARG A 258 11.58 10.81 -6.74
N VAL A 259 10.73 9.91 -7.25
CA VAL A 259 11.18 8.66 -7.86
C VAL A 259 11.98 8.94 -9.14
N SER A 260 11.57 9.91 -9.96
CA SER A 260 12.30 10.27 -11.19
C SER A 260 13.71 10.78 -10.90
N HIS A 261 13.87 11.65 -9.88
CA HIS A 261 15.19 12.11 -9.43
C HIS A 261 16.06 10.96 -8.93
N TYR A 262 15.48 10.04 -8.15
CA TYR A 262 16.17 8.83 -7.72
C TYR A 262 16.65 7.98 -8.91
N LEU A 263 15.82 7.80 -9.93
CA LEU A 263 16.18 7.00 -11.11
C LEU A 263 17.28 7.66 -11.92
N ASP A 264 17.20 8.98 -12.12
CA ASP A 264 18.22 9.76 -12.85
C ASP A 264 19.57 9.72 -12.13
N GLU A 265 19.60 9.96 -10.81
CA GLU A 265 20.84 9.83 -10.02
C GLU A 265 21.36 8.38 -10.01
N MET A 266 20.47 7.39 -10.00
CA MET A 266 20.87 5.99 -10.07
C MET A 266 21.51 5.66 -11.42
N LEU A 267 20.98 6.17 -12.53
CA LEU A 267 21.56 6.02 -13.87
C LEU A 267 22.97 6.60 -13.93
N VAL A 268 23.16 7.81 -13.40
CA VAL A 268 24.46 8.50 -13.40
C VAL A 268 25.46 7.80 -12.49
N HIS A 269 25.12 7.60 -11.20
CA HIS A 269 26.09 7.14 -10.20
C HIS A 269 26.36 5.64 -10.23
N LEU A 270 25.38 4.80 -10.57
CA LEU A 270 25.55 3.34 -10.55
C LEU A 270 25.79 2.74 -11.93
N TYR A 271 25.19 3.32 -12.97
CA TYR A 271 25.24 2.76 -14.32
C TYR A 271 26.09 3.57 -15.30
N GLY A 272 26.54 4.77 -14.93
CA GLY A 272 27.34 5.65 -15.80
C GLY A 272 26.59 6.08 -17.06
N LEU A 273 25.26 6.21 -16.96
CA LEU A 273 24.37 6.62 -18.05
C LEU A 273 23.86 8.04 -17.82
N GLU A 274 23.43 8.69 -18.89
CA GLU A 274 22.74 9.98 -18.82
C GLU A 274 21.40 9.88 -18.08
N PRO A 275 20.95 10.94 -17.39
CA PRO A 275 19.64 10.98 -16.76
C PRO A 275 18.51 10.87 -17.80
N PHE A 276 17.43 10.18 -17.45
CA PHE A 276 16.35 9.86 -18.37
C PHE A 276 15.18 10.85 -18.28
N TYR A 277 14.72 11.17 -17.07
CA TYR A 277 13.51 11.98 -16.87
C TYR A 277 13.81 13.47 -16.92
N ASN A 278 14.85 13.93 -16.22
CA ASN A 278 15.19 15.36 -16.06
C ASN A 278 13.99 16.23 -15.65
N ALA A 279 13.09 15.67 -14.85
CA ALA A 279 11.85 16.34 -14.44
C ALA A 279 12.12 17.31 -13.29
N GLU A 280 11.67 18.55 -13.37
CA GLU A 280 11.74 19.52 -12.27
C GLU A 280 10.40 19.67 -11.54
N LYS A 281 9.29 19.47 -12.28
CA LYS A 281 7.93 19.58 -11.78
C LYS A 281 7.10 18.36 -12.17
N PRO A 282 5.98 18.06 -11.48
CA PRO A 282 5.12 16.93 -11.83
C PRO A 282 4.66 16.96 -13.29
N GLU A 283 4.39 18.14 -13.86
CA GLU A 283 3.95 18.33 -15.24
C GLU A 283 4.95 17.81 -16.28
N ASP A 284 6.24 17.75 -15.95
CA ASP A 284 7.28 17.20 -16.84
C ASP A 284 7.13 15.68 -17.04
N LEU A 285 6.48 15.00 -16.08
CA LEU A 285 6.16 13.57 -16.17
C LEU A 285 4.95 13.28 -17.07
N VAL A 286 4.23 14.30 -17.53
CA VAL A 286 3.12 14.10 -18.47
C VAL A 286 3.65 13.58 -19.81
N GLY A 287 3.08 12.46 -20.25
CA GLY A 287 3.52 11.68 -21.40
C GLY A 287 4.43 10.51 -21.05
N GLN A 288 4.95 10.44 -19.81
CA GLN A 288 5.79 9.33 -19.38
C GLN A 288 4.98 8.07 -19.14
N LEU A 289 5.63 6.93 -19.39
CA LEU A 289 5.03 5.62 -19.18
C LEU A 289 5.12 5.19 -17.72
N ILE A 290 4.01 4.64 -17.24
CA ILE A 290 3.86 4.09 -15.91
C ILE A 290 3.23 2.69 -15.99
N MET A 291 3.46 1.90 -14.96
CA MET A 291 2.90 0.58 -14.83
C MET A 291 1.88 0.57 -13.69
N GLY A 292 0.65 0.20 -14.00
CA GLY A 292 -0.37 -0.07 -13.00
C GLY A 292 -0.40 -1.54 -12.62
N LEU A 293 -0.59 -1.83 -11.34
CA LEU A 293 -0.73 -3.19 -10.83
C LEU A 293 -1.80 -3.22 -9.73
N ALA A 294 -2.75 -4.12 -9.85
CA ALA A 294 -3.78 -4.32 -8.83
C ALA A 294 -3.29 -5.30 -7.74
N PRO A 295 -3.78 -5.18 -6.50
CA PRO A 295 -3.59 -6.18 -5.47
C PRO A 295 -4.10 -7.54 -5.91
N HIS A 296 -3.44 -8.59 -5.44
CA HIS A 296 -3.66 -9.99 -5.77
C HIS A 296 -3.53 -10.31 -7.27
N THR A 297 -2.73 -9.54 -8.00
CA THR A 297 -2.43 -9.79 -9.42
C THR A 297 -0.93 -9.77 -9.68
N SER A 298 -0.52 -10.30 -10.83
CA SER A 298 0.88 -10.37 -11.26
C SER A 298 1.13 -9.90 -12.69
N ALA A 299 0.08 -9.44 -13.37
CA ALA A 299 0.16 -8.80 -14.67
C ALA A 299 0.03 -7.28 -14.47
N GLY A 300 1.12 -6.56 -14.69
CA GLY A 300 1.08 -5.10 -14.78
C GLY A 300 0.43 -4.68 -16.10
N VAL A 301 -0.19 -3.51 -16.12
CA VAL A 301 -0.75 -2.89 -17.33
C VAL A 301 0.00 -1.60 -17.58
N LEU A 302 0.51 -1.44 -18.81
CA LEU A 302 1.17 -0.22 -19.23
C LEU A 302 0.14 0.90 -19.37
N ALA A 303 0.49 2.07 -18.86
CA ALA A 303 -0.28 3.29 -19.01
C ALA A 303 0.64 4.48 -19.27
N ARG A 304 0.05 5.58 -19.71
CA ARG A 304 0.71 6.87 -19.86
C ARG A 304 0.06 7.88 -18.92
N LEU A 305 0.90 8.63 -18.22
CA LEU A 305 0.45 9.68 -17.32
C LEU A 305 0.04 10.91 -18.14
N ILE A 306 -1.20 11.39 -17.98
CA ILE A 306 -1.68 12.55 -18.75
C ILE A 306 -1.98 13.78 -17.90
N GLY A 307 -2.04 13.67 -16.57
CA GLY A 307 -2.30 14.80 -15.69
C GLY A 307 -2.59 14.41 -14.24
N PHE A 308 -3.00 15.40 -13.45
CA PHE A 308 -3.13 15.29 -12.00
C PHE A 308 -4.50 15.73 -11.49
N THR A 309 -5.05 15.01 -10.53
CA THR A 309 -6.30 15.39 -9.83
C THR A 309 -6.03 15.78 -8.37
N ARG A 310 -6.86 16.67 -7.85
CA ARG A 310 -6.89 17.01 -6.41
C ARG A 310 -7.51 15.90 -5.56
N ALA A 311 -8.29 15.02 -6.18
CA ALA A 311 -8.90 13.89 -5.49
C ALA A 311 -7.82 12.86 -5.08
N LYS A 312 -8.03 12.17 -3.94
CA LYS A 312 -7.16 11.08 -3.47
C LYS A 312 -7.46 9.76 -4.19
N ALA A 313 -7.51 9.81 -5.52
CA ALA A 313 -7.86 8.71 -6.40
C ALA A 313 -7.07 8.79 -7.71
N GLY A 314 -6.96 7.65 -8.39
CA GLY A 314 -6.48 7.55 -9.75
C GLY A 314 -7.65 7.36 -10.70
N TYR A 315 -7.82 8.30 -11.64
CA TYR A 315 -8.81 8.17 -12.70
C TYR A 315 -8.20 7.50 -13.92
N ALA A 316 -8.94 6.56 -14.51
CA ALA A 316 -8.54 5.92 -15.75
C ALA A 316 -9.75 5.39 -16.49
N HIS A 317 -9.54 5.06 -17.76
CA HIS A 317 -10.54 4.41 -18.59
C HIS A 317 -11.01 3.08 -17.96
N PRO A 318 -12.31 2.73 -18.00
CA PRO A 318 -12.82 1.45 -17.48
C PRO A 318 -12.05 0.21 -17.95
N PHE A 319 -11.59 0.20 -19.21
CA PHE A 319 -10.73 -0.87 -19.74
C PHE A 319 -9.43 -1.03 -18.96
N TYR A 320 -8.77 0.06 -18.57
CA TYR A 320 -7.54 -0.01 -17.80
C TYR A 320 -7.76 -0.58 -16.41
N HIS A 321 -8.88 -0.24 -15.76
CA HIS A 321 -9.25 -0.85 -14.48
C HIS A 321 -9.56 -2.33 -14.64
N ALA A 322 -10.45 -2.68 -15.56
CA ALA A 322 -10.85 -4.06 -15.84
C ALA A 322 -9.69 -4.98 -16.28
N ALA A 323 -8.68 -4.45 -16.98
CA ALA A 323 -7.50 -5.20 -17.39
C ALA A 323 -6.58 -5.56 -16.21
N LYS A 324 -6.52 -4.70 -15.18
CA LYS A 324 -5.77 -4.98 -13.96
C LYS A 324 -6.58 -5.88 -13.04
N ARG A 325 -7.87 -5.58 -12.84
CA ARG A 325 -8.75 -6.30 -11.92
C ARG A 325 -10.21 -6.12 -12.31
N ARG A 326 -11.02 -7.15 -12.09
CA ARG A 326 -12.39 -7.25 -12.61
C ARG A 326 -13.30 -6.07 -12.26
N ASN A 327 -13.23 -5.60 -11.01
CA ASN A 327 -14.16 -4.61 -10.48
C ASN A 327 -13.51 -3.23 -10.32
N CYS A 328 -14.31 -2.18 -10.45
CA CYS A 328 -13.95 -0.81 -10.08
C CYS A 328 -14.83 -0.33 -8.91
N ASP A 329 -14.78 -1.04 -7.79
CA ASP A 329 -15.61 -0.87 -6.60
C ASP A 329 -14.94 -0.04 -5.49
N GLY A 330 -13.97 0.81 -5.85
CA GLY A 330 -13.21 1.64 -4.92
C GLY A 330 -12.05 0.89 -4.27
N ASP A 331 -11.49 -0.09 -4.98
CA ASP A 331 -10.30 -0.81 -4.57
C ASP A 331 -9.02 0.02 -4.80
N GLU A 332 -7.95 -0.37 -4.12
CA GLU A 332 -6.65 0.31 -4.27
C GLU A 332 -5.87 -0.30 -5.42
N ASP A 333 -5.42 0.51 -6.36
CA ASP A 333 -4.42 0.15 -7.35
C ASP A 333 -3.09 0.80 -7.02
N CYS A 334 -1.99 0.16 -7.43
CA CYS A 334 -0.67 0.77 -7.32
C CYS A 334 -0.13 1.17 -8.68
N VAL A 335 0.58 2.30 -8.71
CA VAL A 335 1.32 2.78 -9.88
C VAL A 335 2.81 2.86 -9.55
N MET A 336 3.63 2.65 -10.57
CA MET A 336 5.08 2.81 -10.53
C MET A 336 5.59 3.35 -11.86
N LEU A 337 6.70 4.10 -11.85
CA LEU A 337 7.34 4.54 -13.09
C LEU A 337 7.83 3.32 -13.88
N MET A 338 7.65 3.34 -15.20
CA MET A 338 8.01 2.19 -16.04
C MET A 338 9.50 1.84 -15.92
N LEU A 339 10.38 2.84 -15.89
CA LEU A 339 11.82 2.61 -15.78
C LEU A 339 12.23 2.05 -14.40
N ASP A 340 11.53 2.40 -13.32
CA ASP A 340 11.74 1.78 -12.01
C ASP A 340 11.41 0.28 -12.05
N GLY A 341 10.26 -0.06 -12.64
CA GLY A 341 9.85 -1.44 -12.85
C GLY A 341 10.84 -2.27 -13.68
N LEU A 342 11.60 -1.65 -14.59
CA LEU A 342 12.61 -2.33 -15.39
C LEU A 342 13.96 -2.47 -14.66
N LEU A 343 14.43 -1.42 -13.99
CA LEU A 343 15.78 -1.37 -13.40
C LEU A 343 15.87 -2.00 -12.01
N ASN A 344 14.78 -1.95 -11.24
CA ASN A 344 14.80 -2.30 -9.82
C ASN A 344 14.06 -3.59 -9.50
N PHE A 345 13.14 -4.04 -10.36
CA PHE A 345 12.47 -5.32 -10.19
C PHE A 345 13.44 -6.50 -10.38
N SER A 346 13.34 -7.50 -9.50
CA SER A 346 13.94 -8.81 -9.75
C SER A 346 13.16 -9.93 -9.09
N ARG A 347 12.96 -11.04 -9.83
CA ARG A 347 12.38 -12.27 -9.28
C ARG A 347 13.20 -12.83 -8.12
N ALA A 348 14.50 -12.54 -8.06
CA ALA A 348 15.39 -12.99 -6.99
C ALA A 348 15.09 -12.33 -5.62
N PHE A 349 14.29 -11.26 -5.59
CA PHE A 349 13.83 -10.62 -4.36
C PHE A 349 12.49 -11.17 -3.85
N LEU A 350 11.75 -11.90 -4.71
CA LEU A 350 10.42 -12.38 -4.34
C LEU A 350 10.49 -13.44 -3.22
N PRO A 351 9.54 -13.41 -2.27
CA PRO A 351 9.44 -14.42 -1.22
C PRO A 351 9.24 -15.82 -1.80
N SER A 352 9.84 -16.84 -1.18
CA SER A 352 9.69 -18.24 -1.57
C SER A 352 8.38 -18.90 -1.11
N THR A 353 7.62 -18.23 -0.25
CA THR A 353 6.35 -18.74 0.29
C THR A 353 5.21 -18.69 -0.74
N ARG A 354 4.27 -19.65 -0.67
CA ARG A 354 3.03 -19.62 -1.49
C ARG A 354 2.31 -18.27 -1.36
N GLY A 355 1.99 -17.66 -2.49
CA GLY A 355 1.39 -16.31 -2.56
C GLY A 355 2.38 -15.15 -2.54
N GLY A 356 3.69 -15.40 -2.36
CA GLY A 356 4.73 -14.36 -2.36
C GLY A 356 4.99 -13.74 -3.73
N THR A 357 4.59 -14.41 -4.82
CA THR A 357 4.70 -13.94 -6.21
C THR A 357 3.48 -13.14 -6.67
N MET A 358 2.40 -13.15 -5.90
CA MET A 358 1.26 -12.26 -6.11
C MET A 358 1.68 -10.84 -5.68
N ASP A 359 1.09 -9.81 -6.29
CA ASP A 359 1.50 -8.42 -6.11
C ASP A 359 2.89 -8.10 -6.67
N ALA A 360 3.37 -8.79 -7.70
CA ALA A 360 4.62 -8.45 -8.39
C ALA A 360 4.39 -8.44 -9.91
N PRO A 361 4.94 -7.46 -10.65
CA PRO A 361 4.74 -7.34 -12.09
C PRO A 361 5.58 -8.40 -12.83
N LEU A 362 5.10 -9.65 -12.86
CA LEU A 362 5.78 -10.77 -13.51
C LEU A 362 5.68 -10.73 -15.03
N VAL A 363 4.60 -10.12 -15.53
CA VAL A 363 4.28 -9.92 -16.94
C VAL A 363 3.71 -8.50 -17.08
N LEU A 364 3.91 -7.89 -18.25
CA LEU A 364 3.39 -6.57 -18.58
C LEU A 364 2.51 -6.65 -19.83
N THR A 365 1.25 -6.22 -19.70
CA THR A 365 0.35 -6.00 -20.82
C THR A 365 0.62 -4.63 -21.41
N THR A 366 1.08 -4.58 -22.65
CA THR A 366 1.46 -3.33 -23.33
C THR A 366 0.31 -2.70 -24.12
N ILE A 367 -0.60 -3.53 -24.64
CA ILE A 367 -1.74 -3.10 -25.45
C ILE A 367 -3.01 -3.65 -24.82
N LEU A 368 -4.00 -2.78 -24.58
CA LEU A 368 -5.31 -3.21 -24.10
C LEU A 368 -6.20 -3.66 -25.25
N ASN A 369 -6.60 -4.94 -25.21
CA ASN A 369 -7.63 -5.48 -26.08
C ASN A 369 -8.97 -5.55 -25.32
N PRO A 370 -10.00 -4.75 -25.68
CA PRO A 370 -11.29 -4.77 -25.00
C PRO A 370 -12.01 -6.13 -25.06
N LYS A 371 -11.61 -7.04 -25.94
CA LYS A 371 -12.15 -8.42 -25.96
C LYS A 371 -11.62 -9.30 -24.81
N GLU A 372 -10.48 -8.94 -24.24
CA GLU A 372 -9.78 -9.73 -23.21
C GLU A 372 -9.98 -9.18 -21.79
N VAL A 373 -10.49 -7.95 -21.67
CA VAL A 373 -10.80 -7.34 -20.37
C VAL A 373 -12.06 -7.95 -19.76
N ASP A 374 -12.27 -7.71 -18.46
CA ASP A 374 -13.44 -8.21 -17.75
C ASP A 374 -14.76 -7.68 -18.33
N LYS A 375 -15.81 -8.51 -18.21
CA LYS A 375 -17.15 -8.23 -18.74
C LYS A 375 -17.82 -7.04 -18.06
N GLU A 376 -17.43 -6.67 -16.84
CA GLU A 376 -18.02 -5.52 -16.16
C GLU A 376 -17.84 -4.23 -16.96
N ALA A 377 -16.64 -3.98 -17.50
CA ALA A 377 -16.38 -2.82 -18.35
C ALA A 377 -17.16 -2.84 -19.67
N LEU A 378 -17.58 -4.02 -20.14
CA LEU A 378 -18.36 -4.15 -21.37
C LEU A 378 -19.83 -3.73 -21.20
N ASN A 379 -20.31 -3.62 -19.97
CA ASN A 379 -21.68 -3.21 -19.65
C ASN A 379 -21.81 -1.71 -19.38
N VAL A 380 -20.78 -0.91 -19.68
CA VAL A 380 -20.85 0.55 -19.56
C VAL A 380 -21.67 1.13 -20.70
N ASP A 381 -22.62 1.99 -20.35
CA ASP A 381 -23.45 2.74 -21.29
C ASP A 381 -22.67 3.94 -21.85
N VAL A 382 -22.66 4.11 -23.17
CA VAL A 382 -21.84 5.12 -23.86
C VAL A 382 -22.66 6.14 -24.65
N MET A 383 -23.91 6.37 -24.23
CA MET A 383 -24.84 7.30 -24.88
C MET A 383 -24.88 8.67 -24.20
N ALA A 384 -25.09 9.74 -24.98
CA ALA A 384 -25.34 11.08 -24.44
C ALA A 384 -26.68 11.20 -23.69
N ARG A 385 -27.67 10.38 -24.05
CA ARG A 385 -28.99 10.39 -23.41
C ARG A 385 -29.70 9.06 -23.60
N TYR A 386 -30.37 8.57 -22.56
CA TYR A 386 -31.25 7.41 -22.68
C TYR A 386 -32.50 7.71 -23.52
N PRO A 387 -32.97 6.79 -24.37
CA PRO A 387 -34.20 6.95 -25.11
C PRO A 387 -35.42 6.86 -24.19
N LEU A 388 -36.55 7.42 -24.63
CA LEU A 388 -37.81 7.44 -23.86
C LEU A 388 -38.24 6.04 -23.39
N LYS A 389 -38.04 5.02 -24.23
CA LYS A 389 -38.38 3.62 -23.94
C LYS A 389 -37.73 3.10 -22.65
N VAL A 390 -36.49 3.50 -22.35
CA VAL A 390 -35.82 3.10 -21.11
C VAL A 390 -36.55 3.67 -19.90
N TYR A 391 -36.88 4.97 -19.93
CA TYR A 391 -37.63 5.60 -18.84
C TYR A 391 -39.03 5.02 -18.66
N GLU A 392 -39.72 4.67 -19.74
CA GLU A 392 -41.04 4.03 -19.69
C GLU A 392 -40.98 2.60 -19.15
N GLY A 393 -40.00 1.81 -19.59
CA GLY A 393 -39.76 0.45 -19.07
C GLY A 393 -39.41 0.44 -17.57
N CYS A 394 -38.71 1.46 -17.08
CA CYS A 394 -38.46 1.62 -15.65
C CYS A 394 -39.74 1.83 -14.82
N LEU A 395 -40.79 2.44 -15.39
CA LEU A 395 -42.08 2.62 -14.69
C LEU A 395 -42.83 1.31 -14.50
N THR A 396 -42.58 0.33 -15.37
CA THR A 396 -43.19 -1.00 -15.34
C THR A 396 -42.27 -2.05 -14.72
N TYR A 397 -41.13 -1.66 -14.16
CA TYR A 397 -40.11 -2.57 -13.61
C TYR A 397 -39.66 -3.64 -14.62
N GLU A 398 -39.53 -3.24 -15.89
CA GLU A 398 -39.06 -4.16 -16.93
C GLU A 398 -37.62 -4.61 -16.67
N GLU A 399 -37.32 -5.88 -16.94
CA GLU A 399 -35.97 -6.41 -16.77
C GLU A 399 -34.98 -5.69 -17.72
N PRO A 400 -33.77 -5.30 -17.22
CA PRO A 400 -32.78 -4.60 -18.04
C PRO A 400 -32.42 -5.31 -19.36
N LYS A 401 -32.47 -6.65 -19.37
CA LYS A 401 -32.18 -7.47 -20.57
C LYS A 401 -33.12 -7.17 -21.73
N ASN A 402 -34.39 -6.86 -21.46
CA ASN A 402 -35.37 -6.54 -22.50
C ASN A 402 -35.16 -5.14 -23.08
N LEU A 403 -34.57 -4.24 -22.28
CA LEU A 403 -34.20 -2.89 -22.68
C LEU A 403 -32.81 -2.81 -23.32
N ALA A 404 -32.01 -3.89 -23.27
CA ALA A 404 -30.62 -3.87 -23.72
C ALA A 404 -30.45 -3.50 -25.20
N SER A 405 -31.42 -3.84 -26.05
CA SER A 405 -31.42 -3.44 -27.48
C SER A 405 -31.58 -1.93 -27.70
N SER A 406 -32.03 -1.21 -26.68
CA SER A 406 -32.31 0.23 -26.72
C SER A 406 -31.18 1.06 -26.08
N VAL A 407 -30.14 0.42 -25.56
CA VAL A 407 -29.01 1.06 -24.90
C VAL A 407 -27.73 0.67 -25.64
N ASP A 408 -26.89 1.65 -25.95
CA ASP A 408 -25.58 1.41 -26.55
C ASP A 408 -24.56 1.09 -25.46
N TYR A 409 -24.17 -0.19 -25.41
CA TYR A 409 -23.13 -0.71 -24.54
C TYR A 409 -21.82 -0.87 -25.28
N ILE A 410 -20.70 -0.74 -24.57
CA ILE A 410 -19.38 -1.08 -25.11
C ILE A 410 -19.34 -2.48 -25.74
N ASN A 411 -20.02 -3.47 -25.14
CA ASN A 411 -20.11 -4.83 -25.68
C ASN A 411 -20.58 -4.88 -27.16
N GLY A 412 -21.48 -3.97 -27.56
CA GLY A 412 -22.00 -3.89 -28.93
C GLY A 412 -21.02 -3.31 -29.96
N ARG A 413 -19.93 -2.69 -29.49
CA ARG A 413 -18.91 -2.04 -30.32
C ARG A 413 -17.66 -2.89 -30.52
N LEU A 414 -17.53 -4.03 -29.81
CA LEU A 414 -16.36 -4.89 -29.86
C LEU A 414 -16.00 -5.35 -31.29
N GLY A 415 -14.70 -5.24 -31.62
CA GLY A 415 -14.19 -5.64 -32.94
C GLY A 415 -14.39 -4.61 -34.05
N LYS A 416 -14.98 -3.45 -33.73
CA LYS A 416 -15.02 -2.29 -34.62
C LYS A 416 -14.08 -1.18 -34.10
N PRO A 417 -13.71 -0.18 -34.91
CA PRO A 417 -12.87 0.94 -34.47
C PRO A 417 -13.48 1.70 -33.28
N GLU A 418 -14.81 1.83 -33.21
CA GLU A 418 -15.54 2.55 -32.17
C GLU A 418 -15.50 1.87 -30.79
N GLN A 419 -14.78 0.75 -30.64
CA GLN A 419 -14.55 0.12 -29.33
C GLN A 419 -13.62 0.93 -28.43
N PHE A 420 -12.87 1.89 -28.99
CA PHE A 420 -11.88 2.70 -28.26
C PHE A 420 -12.25 4.18 -28.15
N GLU A 421 -13.20 4.64 -28.96
CA GLU A 421 -13.53 6.05 -29.13
C GLU A 421 -15.02 6.26 -29.46
N GLY A 422 -15.48 7.51 -29.39
CA GLY A 422 -16.86 7.91 -29.63
C GLY A 422 -17.78 7.56 -28.46
N PHE A 423 -17.25 7.51 -27.24
CA PHE A 423 -18.05 7.36 -26.03
C PHE A 423 -18.68 8.70 -25.65
N LEU A 424 -19.88 8.63 -25.07
CA LEU A 424 -20.58 9.78 -24.54
C LEU A 424 -21.05 9.47 -23.12
N PHE A 425 -21.52 10.51 -22.43
CA PHE A 425 -22.02 10.42 -21.07
C PHE A 425 -23.29 11.26 -20.92
N THR A 426 -24.09 10.94 -19.91
CA THR A 426 -25.43 11.54 -19.74
C THR A 426 -25.45 12.82 -18.92
N HIS A 427 -24.51 12.99 -17.99
CA HIS A 427 -24.46 14.13 -17.06
C HIS A 427 -23.05 14.72 -17.02
N ASP A 428 -22.93 16.00 -17.31
CA ASP A 428 -21.67 16.74 -17.19
C ASP A 428 -21.38 17.12 -15.74
N THR A 429 -20.09 17.35 -15.45
CA THR A 429 -19.59 17.87 -14.19
C THR A 429 -18.75 19.12 -14.42
N ASP A 430 -18.80 20.07 -13.48
CA ASP A 430 -17.96 21.26 -13.56
C ASP A 430 -16.47 20.92 -13.38
N ASP A 431 -16.16 20.00 -12.47
CA ASP A 431 -14.81 19.52 -12.16
C ASP A 431 -14.91 18.12 -11.53
N ILE A 432 -14.18 17.15 -12.08
CA ILE A 432 -14.09 15.75 -11.59
C ILE A 432 -13.60 15.63 -10.14
N SER A 433 -12.97 16.68 -9.61
CA SER A 433 -12.44 16.77 -8.25
C SER A 433 -13.28 17.67 -7.35
N LYS A 434 -14.46 18.13 -7.81
CA LYS A 434 -15.33 19.02 -7.04
C LYS A 434 -15.96 18.29 -5.86
N GLY A 435 -15.50 18.62 -4.66
CA GLY A 435 -16.05 18.07 -3.42
C GLY A 435 -15.04 18.14 -2.26
N PRO A 436 -15.41 17.61 -1.08
CA PRO A 436 -14.46 17.45 0.00
C PRO A 436 -13.38 16.45 -0.39
N LEU A 437 -12.12 16.90 -0.43
CA LEU A 437 -10.96 16.08 -0.83
C LEU A 437 -10.61 15.01 0.22
N ASP A 438 -10.96 15.28 1.47
CA ASP A 438 -10.69 14.44 2.61
C ASP A 438 -11.99 14.00 3.27
N SER A 439 -12.04 12.71 3.62
CA SER A 439 -13.14 12.20 4.44
C SER A 439 -12.97 12.68 5.87
N ARG A 440 -14.08 13.02 6.55
CA ARG A 440 -14.04 13.33 7.98
C ARG A 440 -13.51 12.15 8.79
N TYR A 441 -13.68 10.92 8.32
CA TYR A 441 -13.17 9.70 8.94
C TYR A 441 -11.63 9.62 9.00
N THR A 442 -10.95 10.20 8.00
CA THR A 442 -9.48 10.24 7.88
C THR A 442 -8.87 11.48 8.50
N ASP A 443 -9.69 12.39 9.03
CA ASP A 443 -9.21 13.56 9.74
C ASP A 443 -8.42 13.15 10.99
N LYS A 444 -7.24 13.75 11.15
CA LYS A 444 -6.35 13.52 12.30
C LYS A 444 -6.90 14.10 13.59
N THR A 445 -7.93 14.94 13.53
CA THR A 445 -8.66 15.44 14.71
C THR A 445 -9.44 14.33 15.41
N LEU A 446 -10.01 13.38 14.65
CA LEU A 446 -10.73 12.21 15.17
C LEU A 446 -9.77 11.06 15.44
N LYS A 447 -9.08 11.11 16.57
CA LYS A 447 -8.04 10.12 16.93
C LYS A 447 -8.64 8.84 17.48
N ASN A 448 -9.72 8.95 18.25
CA ASN A 448 -10.25 7.83 19.02
C ASN A 448 -11.44 7.18 18.31
N THR A 449 -11.55 5.85 18.42
CA THR A 449 -12.69 5.11 17.83
C THR A 449 -14.03 5.55 18.43
N GLU A 450 -14.04 5.91 19.71
CA GLU A 450 -15.23 6.40 20.41
C GLU A 450 -15.76 7.69 19.78
N GLU A 451 -14.90 8.67 19.56
CA GLU A 451 -15.24 9.93 18.87
C GLU A 451 -15.82 9.68 17.48
N LYS A 452 -15.26 8.72 16.74
CA LYS A 452 -15.76 8.36 15.40
C LYS A 452 -17.18 7.80 15.44
N ILE A 453 -17.49 6.97 16.43
CA ILE A 453 -18.84 6.41 16.60
C ILE A 453 -19.83 7.51 17.00
N ILE A 454 -19.43 8.43 17.87
CA ILE A 454 -20.28 9.57 18.25
C ILE A 454 -20.60 10.42 17.01
N VAL A 455 -19.59 10.78 16.21
CA VAL A 455 -19.82 11.56 14.98
C VAL A 455 -20.67 10.81 13.95
N GLU A 456 -20.56 9.48 13.87
CA GLU A 456 -21.42 8.65 13.03
C GLU A 456 -22.88 8.72 13.49
N LEU A 457 -23.14 8.61 14.80
CA LEU A 457 -24.48 8.70 15.37
C LEU A 457 -25.06 10.12 15.27
N GLU A 458 -24.28 11.17 15.52
CA GLU A 458 -24.70 12.57 15.32
C GLU A 458 -25.08 12.87 13.87
N LEU A 459 -24.43 12.18 12.91
CA LEU A 459 -24.80 12.29 11.50
C LEU A 459 -26.11 11.55 11.24
N ALA A 460 -26.28 10.36 11.82
CA ALA A 460 -27.51 9.59 11.71
C ALA A 460 -28.72 10.39 12.24
N ASP A 461 -28.59 11.11 13.36
CA ASP A 461 -29.64 11.96 13.94
C ASP A 461 -30.12 13.06 13.00
N LYS A 462 -29.24 13.52 12.10
CA LYS A 462 -29.56 14.55 11.11
C LYS A 462 -30.23 13.99 9.86
N ILE A 463 -30.14 12.69 9.61
CA ILE A 463 -30.59 12.07 8.35
C ILE A 463 -31.96 11.42 8.56
N ARG A 464 -32.99 12.00 7.95
CA ARG A 464 -34.37 11.45 7.97
C ARG A 464 -34.50 10.01 7.49
N ALA A 465 -33.58 9.55 6.64
CA ALA A 465 -33.63 8.21 6.05
C ALA A 465 -33.02 7.12 6.96
N VAL A 466 -32.39 7.50 8.07
CA VAL A 466 -31.71 6.57 8.98
C VAL A 466 -32.51 6.48 10.28
N ASP A 467 -32.76 5.25 10.72
CA ASP A 467 -33.27 4.96 12.06
C ASP A 467 -32.06 4.88 13.01
N THR A 468 -31.92 5.88 13.87
CA THR A 468 -30.76 6.03 14.75
C THR A 468 -30.75 5.02 15.88
N ASP A 469 -31.91 4.65 16.40
CA ASP A 469 -32.06 3.65 17.45
C ASP A 469 -31.65 2.27 16.92
N ASP A 470 -32.14 1.87 15.73
CA ASP A 470 -31.72 0.62 15.07
C ASP A 470 -30.22 0.63 14.74
N LEU A 471 -29.69 1.75 14.25
CA LEU A 471 -28.26 1.86 13.96
C LEU A 471 -27.41 1.70 15.22
N ALA A 472 -27.76 2.39 16.30
CA ALA A 472 -27.05 2.34 17.57
C ALA A 472 -27.06 0.92 18.16
N GLU A 473 -28.21 0.24 18.13
CA GLU A 473 -28.32 -1.14 18.59
C GLU A 473 -27.50 -2.11 17.71
N ARG A 474 -27.48 -1.92 16.39
CA ARG A 474 -26.65 -2.72 15.47
C ARG A 474 -25.17 -2.52 15.74
N ILE A 475 -24.70 -1.27 15.91
CA ILE A 475 -23.29 -0.98 16.23
C ILE A 475 -22.90 -1.70 17.52
N LEU A 476 -23.75 -1.61 18.56
CA LEU A 476 -23.54 -2.26 19.84
C LEU A 476 -23.42 -3.79 19.69
N ASN A 477 -24.37 -4.42 19.01
CA ASN A 477 -24.44 -5.88 18.94
C ASN A 477 -23.43 -6.51 17.96
N SER A 478 -23.12 -5.84 16.86
CA SER A 478 -22.25 -6.38 15.80
C SER A 478 -20.77 -6.05 15.99
N HIS A 479 -20.45 -4.91 16.62
CA HIS A 479 -19.07 -4.44 16.75
C HIS A 479 -18.61 -4.34 18.20
N LEU A 480 -19.31 -3.58 19.05
CA LEU A 480 -18.82 -3.24 20.38
C LEU A 480 -18.86 -4.43 21.36
N MET A 481 -20.01 -5.10 21.47
CA MET A 481 -20.19 -6.24 22.38
C MET A 481 -19.28 -7.43 22.03
N PRO A 482 -19.19 -7.88 20.75
CA PRO A 482 -18.29 -8.97 20.40
C PRO A 482 -16.83 -8.67 20.72
N ASP A 483 -16.36 -7.44 20.47
CA ASP A 483 -14.98 -7.05 20.77
C ASP A 483 -14.70 -7.02 22.28
N MET A 484 -15.58 -6.40 23.07
CA MET A 484 -15.43 -6.36 24.54
C MET A 484 -15.43 -7.77 25.16
N ILE A 485 -16.37 -8.63 24.77
CA ILE A 485 -16.45 -10.02 25.26
C ILE A 485 -15.21 -10.81 24.81
N GLY A 486 -14.79 -10.63 23.55
CA GLY A 486 -13.59 -11.26 22.98
C GLY A 486 -12.32 -10.85 23.71
N ASN A 487 -12.18 -9.55 24.00
CA ASN A 487 -11.03 -9.00 24.70
C ASN A 487 -11.00 -9.44 26.17
N LEU A 488 -12.13 -9.48 26.87
CA LEU A 488 -12.21 -9.99 28.24
C LEU A 488 -11.84 -11.49 28.31
N ARG A 489 -12.34 -12.30 27.38
CA ARG A 489 -11.96 -13.72 27.26
C ARG A 489 -10.48 -13.91 26.93
N SER A 490 -9.93 -13.07 26.05
CA SER A 490 -8.51 -13.11 25.68
C SER A 490 -7.62 -12.68 26.84
N PHE A 491 -8.05 -11.69 27.62
CA PHE A 491 -7.34 -11.20 28.80
C PHE A 491 -7.18 -12.29 29.86
N SER A 492 -8.23 -13.08 30.14
CA SER A 492 -8.14 -14.17 31.13
C SER A 492 -7.26 -15.35 30.68
N LYS A 493 -7.02 -15.50 29.36
CA LYS A 493 -6.20 -16.56 28.76
C LYS A 493 -4.84 -16.06 28.23
N GLN A 494 -4.47 -14.82 28.54
CA GLN A 494 -3.36 -14.16 27.88
C GLN A 494 -1.99 -14.78 28.19
N LYS A 495 -1.04 -14.52 27.30
CA LYS A 495 0.37 -14.89 27.47
C LYS A 495 1.17 -13.68 27.94
N PHE A 496 2.39 -13.93 28.41
CA PHE A 496 3.35 -12.91 28.76
C PHE A 496 4.49 -12.91 27.74
N ARG A 497 4.96 -11.72 27.34
CA ARG A 497 6.04 -11.57 26.36
C ARG A 497 7.17 -10.78 26.98
N CYS A 498 8.40 -11.20 26.72
CA CYS A 498 9.56 -10.40 27.05
C CYS A 498 9.79 -9.34 25.96
N PRO A 499 9.81 -8.03 26.28
CA PRO A 499 10.00 -6.98 25.27
C PRO A 499 11.41 -6.96 24.65
N LYS A 500 12.41 -7.60 25.29
CA LYS A 500 13.81 -7.60 24.82
C LYS A 500 14.14 -8.78 23.93
N CYS A 501 13.79 -10.00 24.34
CA CYS A 501 14.12 -11.23 23.60
C CYS A 501 12.94 -11.86 22.87
N ASP A 502 11.77 -11.24 22.95
CA ASP A 502 10.55 -11.64 22.25
C ASP A 502 9.95 -12.99 22.63
N THR A 503 10.55 -13.66 23.62
CA THR A 503 10.11 -14.98 24.04
C THR A 503 8.75 -14.88 24.74
N GLY A 504 7.80 -15.71 24.28
CA GLY A 504 6.46 -15.82 24.85
C GLY A 504 6.39 -16.90 25.93
N TYR A 505 5.73 -16.59 27.04
CA TYR A 505 5.50 -17.47 28.18
C TYR A 505 4.00 -17.62 28.40
N ARG A 506 3.55 -18.85 28.65
CA ARG A 506 2.12 -19.11 28.93
C ARG A 506 1.67 -18.50 30.26
N ARG A 507 2.57 -18.38 31.24
CA ARG A 507 2.32 -17.82 32.57
C ARG A 507 3.44 -16.84 32.91
N ASN A 508 3.17 -15.91 33.81
CA ASN A 508 4.23 -15.07 34.37
C ASN A 508 5.19 -15.95 35.18
N THR A 509 6.47 -15.58 35.21
CA THR A 509 7.44 -16.25 36.08
C THR A 509 7.24 -15.78 37.52
N MET A 510 7.59 -16.62 38.49
CA MET A 510 7.50 -16.25 39.92
C MET A 510 8.35 -15.01 40.25
N SER A 511 9.46 -14.80 39.52
CA SER A 511 10.31 -13.62 39.66
C SER A 511 9.81 -12.40 38.87
N GLY A 512 8.77 -12.54 38.04
CA GLY A 512 8.30 -11.52 37.10
C GLY A 512 9.28 -11.18 35.97
N LYS A 513 10.44 -11.86 35.92
CA LYS A 513 11.54 -11.60 34.98
C LYS A 513 11.70 -12.74 33.99
N CYS A 514 12.12 -12.40 32.78
CA CYS A 514 12.42 -13.35 31.73
C CYS A 514 13.67 -14.18 32.08
N PRO A 515 13.60 -15.53 32.10
CA PRO A 515 14.74 -16.40 32.40
C PRO A 515 15.92 -16.26 31.43
N ARG A 516 15.68 -15.84 30.19
CA ARG A 516 16.74 -15.68 29.17
C ARG A 516 17.53 -14.37 29.28
N CYS A 517 16.91 -13.29 29.75
CA CYS A 517 17.51 -11.96 29.62
C CYS A 517 17.24 -11.02 30.81
N GLY A 518 16.61 -11.52 31.88
CA GLY A 518 16.36 -10.78 33.12
C GLY A 518 15.34 -9.64 33.03
N SER A 519 14.84 -9.30 31.85
CA SER A 519 13.88 -8.20 31.66
C SER A 519 12.48 -8.55 32.16
N PRO A 520 11.70 -7.58 32.69
CA PRO A 520 10.36 -7.84 33.17
C PRO A 520 9.43 -8.33 32.05
N LEU A 521 8.61 -9.32 32.36
CA LEU A 521 7.61 -9.84 31.45
C LEU A 521 6.41 -8.91 31.42
N LYS A 522 5.93 -8.58 30.21
CA LYS A 522 4.74 -7.77 30.02
C LYS A 522 3.56 -8.63 29.55
N PRO A 523 2.33 -8.39 30.05
CA PRO A 523 1.15 -9.04 29.52
C PRO A 523 0.92 -8.61 28.06
N THR A 524 0.35 -9.49 27.25
CA THR A 524 0.01 -9.16 25.85
C THR A 524 -1.22 -8.27 25.73
N MET A 525 -2.08 -8.23 26.75
CA MET A 525 -3.27 -7.40 26.78
C MET A 525 -3.34 -6.59 28.08
N HIS A 526 -3.78 -5.34 27.97
CA HIS A 526 -3.94 -4.42 29.09
C HIS A 526 -5.42 -4.15 29.38
N LYS A 527 -5.74 -3.70 30.61
CA LYS A 527 -7.11 -3.34 31.03
C LYS A 527 -7.80 -2.41 30.03
N GLY A 528 -7.08 -1.40 29.54
CA GLY A 528 -7.59 -0.43 28.56
C GLY A 528 -8.12 -1.05 27.27
N ASN A 529 -7.61 -2.22 26.83
CA ASN A 529 -8.13 -2.90 25.64
C ASN A 529 -9.52 -3.49 25.87
N VAL A 530 -9.84 -3.86 27.13
CA VAL A 530 -11.12 -4.45 27.49
C VAL A 530 -12.16 -3.35 27.77
N THR A 531 -11.74 -2.26 28.41
CA THR A 531 -12.64 -1.15 28.79
C THR A 531 -12.88 -0.14 27.68
N LYS A 532 -12.14 -0.22 26.57
CA LYS A 532 -12.19 0.72 25.42
C LYS A 532 -13.61 1.09 24.99
N TYR A 533 -14.51 0.13 24.86
CA TYR A 533 -15.87 0.41 24.36
C TYR A 533 -16.95 0.51 25.44
N LEU A 534 -16.58 0.43 26.71
CA LEU A 534 -17.56 0.50 27.79
C LEU A 534 -18.16 1.91 27.90
N GLY A 535 -17.34 2.96 27.78
CA GLY A 535 -17.79 4.35 27.81
C GLY A 535 -18.81 4.66 26.72
N ILE A 536 -18.48 4.34 25.46
CA ILE A 536 -19.40 4.53 24.33
C ILE A 536 -20.66 3.67 24.45
N SER A 537 -20.59 2.46 24.99
CA SER A 537 -21.78 1.61 25.19
C SER A 537 -22.74 2.24 26.20
N LYS A 538 -22.22 2.89 27.26
CA LYS A 538 -23.04 3.65 28.22
C LYS A 538 -23.64 4.90 27.60
N TYR A 539 -22.86 5.63 26.79
CA TYR A 539 -23.38 6.76 26.03
C TYR A 539 -24.56 6.36 25.14
N ILE A 540 -24.41 5.26 24.38
CA ILE A 540 -25.48 4.73 23.51
C ILE A 540 -26.73 4.37 24.32
N ARG A 541 -26.56 3.74 25.49
CA ARG A 541 -27.65 3.42 26.42
C ARG A 541 -28.44 4.64 26.88
N GLU A 542 -27.77 5.77 27.08
CA GLU A 542 -28.38 6.98 27.66
C GLU A 542 -29.06 7.87 26.62
N HIS A 543 -28.61 7.80 25.36
CA HIS A 543 -29.05 8.72 24.30
C HIS A 543 -29.99 8.07 23.28
N TYR A 544 -30.05 6.73 23.20
CA TYR A 544 -30.84 6.01 22.19
C TYR A 544 -31.75 4.97 22.83
N ASN A 545 -32.87 4.69 22.18
CA ASN A 545 -33.86 3.72 22.65
C ASN A 545 -33.48 2.30 22.21
N LEU A 546 -32.82 1.55 23.10
CA LEU A 546 -32.34 0.20 22.83
C LEU A 546 -33.32 -0.87 23.29
N SER A 547 -33.29 -2.05 22.67
CA SER A 547 -34.00 -3.23 23.19
C SER A 547 -33.56 -3.59 24.63
N LEU A 548 -34.49 -4.15 25.41
CA LEU A 548 -34.20 -4.66 26.76
C LEU A 548 -33.01 -5.63 26.80
N TYR A 549 -32.85 -6.42 25.74
CA TYR A 549 -31.74 -7.35 25.61
C TYR A 549 -30.39 -6.60 25.50
N ALA A 550 -30.32 -5.57 24.66
CA ALA A 550 -29.12 -4.75 24.51
C ALA A 550 -28.75 -4.04 25.83
N LEU A 551 -29.74 -3.49 26.54
CA LEU A 551 -29.56 -2.86 27.85
C LEU A 551 -28.95 -3.83 28.88
N GLN A 552 -29.53 -5.02 29.02
CA GLN A 552 -29.04 -6.05 29.94
C GLN A 552 -27.63 -6.51 29.58
N ARG A 553 -27.29 -6.62 28.29
CA ARG A 553 -25.94 -6.99 27.86
C ARG A 553 -24.89 -5.97 28.29
N ILE A 554 -25.19 -4.67 28.17
CA ILE A 554 -24.29 -3.61 28.64
C ILE A 554 -24.06 -3.76 30.14
N GLU A 555 -25.14 -3.92 30.92
CA GLU A 555 -25.06 -4.05 32.38
C GLU A 555 -24.27 -5.29 32.82
N VAL A 556 -24.50 -6.43 32.18
CA VAL A 556 -23.76 -7.67 32.46
C VAL A 556 -22.29 -7.50 32.10
N MET A 557 -21.98 -6.86 30.97
CA MET A 557 -20.60 -6.61 30.57
C MET A 557 -19.89 -5.69 31.56
N GLU A 558 -20.56 -4.63 32.02
CA GLU A 558 -20.05 -3.72 33.04
C GLU A 558 -19.74 -4.47 34.34
N LYS A 559 -20.69 -5.27 34.85
CA LYS A 559 -20.49 -6.10 36.05
C LYS A 559 -19.31 -7.06 35.90
N ASN A 560 -19.15 -7.69 34.74
CA ASN A 560 -18.04 -8.60 34.48
C ASN A 560 -16.68 -7.88 34.46
N ILE A 561 -16.62 -6.68 33.88
CA ILE A 561 -15.41 -5.84 33.87
C ILE A 561 -15.06 -5.43 35.31
N THR A 562 -16.01 -4.90 36.06
CA THR A 562 -15.80 -4.47 37.46
C THR A 562 -15.40 -5.64 38.35
N SER A 563 -16.04 -6.81 38.18
CA SER A 563 -15.66 -8.02 38.91
C SER A 563 -14.25 -8.51 38.58
N THR A 564 -13.77 -8.29 37.35
CA THR A 564 -12.44 -8.75 36.91
C THR A 564 -11.32 -7.79 37.34
N PHE A 565 -11.57 -6.48 37.28
CA PHE A 565 -10.54 -5.46 37.49
C PHE A 565 -10.68 -4.67 38.79
N GLY A 566 -11.75 -4.89 39.57
CA GLY A 566 -12.12 -4.05 40.70
C GLY A 566 -12.78 -2.73 40.27
N GLU A 567 -13.30 -2.00 41.26
CA GLU A 567 -13.70 -0.60 41.08
C GLU A 567 -12.45 0.26 40.84
N GLU A 568 -12.60 1.38 40.14
CA GLU A 568 -11.49 2.33 40.00
C GLU A 568 -11.11 2.90 41.36
N GLU A 569 -9.81 2.96 41.66
CA GLU A 569 -9.32 3.64 42.85
C GLU A 569 -9.78 5.10 42.79
N LYS A 570 -10.72 5.47 43.65
CA LYS A 570 -11.11 6.87 43.85
C LYS A 570 -9.92 7.59 44.48
N THR A 571 -9.10 8.25 43.68
CA THR A 571 -8.12 9.20 44.19
C THR A 571 -8.86 10.32 44.88
N GLN A 572 -8.67 10.46 46.20
CA GLN A 572 -9.20 11.57 46.96
C GLN A 572 -8.54 12.85 46.43
N MET A 573 -9.32 13.68 45.74
CA MET A 573 -8.89 15.00 45.30
C MET A 573 -8.84 15.92 46.52
N ASP A 574 -7.84 16.81 46.55
CA ASP A 574 -7.73 17.80 47.62
C ASP A 574 -8.74 18.93 47.35
N LEU A 575 -9.23 19.58 48.40
CA LEU A 575 -10.21 20.68 48.28
C LEU A 575 -9.69 21.84 47.42
N SER A 576 -8.36 21.99 47.30
CA SER A 576 -7.70 22.97 46.44
C SER A 576 -7.80 22.67 44.94
N ASP A 577 -8.11 21.44 44.53
CA ASP A 577 -8.27 21.09 43.11
C ASP A 577 -9.63 21.56 42.53
N PHE A 578 -10.53 22.03 43.40
CA PHE A 578 -11.86 22.57 43.04
C PHE A 578 -11.91 24.10 42.92
N PHE A 579 -10.87 24.83 43.37
CA PHE A 579 -10.84 26.30 43.42
C PHE A 579 -9.86 26.92 42.42
#